data_AF-A0A8C0BBE7-F1
#
_entry.id   AF-A0A8C0BBE7-F1
#
_cell.length_a   1.000
_cell.length_b   1.000
_cell.length_c   1.000
_cell.angle_alpha   90.00
_cell.angle_beta   90.00
_cell.angle_gamma   90.00
#
_symmetry.space_group_name_H-M   'P 1'
#
loop_
_entity.id
_entity.type
_entity.pdbx_description
1 polymer ?
#
loop_
_entity_poly.entity_id
_entity_poly.type
_entity_poly.pdbx_seq_one_letter_code
_entity_poly.pdbx_strand_id
1 'polypeptide(L)'
;MIFLGFADDVLNLRWRHKLLLPTMASLPLLMVYFTNFGNTTIVVPKPFRVLLGMHLDLGILYYVYMGMLAVFCTNAINILAGINGIEAGQSLVIAASIIVFNIVELNGDYRDDHIFSLYFMIPFFFTTLGLFYHNWYPSRVFVGDTFCYFAGMTFAVVGILGHFSKTMLLFFIPQVLNFLYSLPQLFHIIPCPRHRLPRLNPSTGKLEMSYSKFKTKSLSALGTNILKAVKILHIVDVRSGTDEDGEYTECNNMTLINFVIKLIGPTHERNLTLLLLLIQVRQMYFEATWSARITCLRYCRYLHSACELACII
;
A
#
# COMPACT_ATOMS: atom_id res chain seq x y z
N MET A 1 -9.06 -13.13 8.29
CA MET A 1 -9.44 -11.72 8.04
C MET A 1 -10.76 -11.53 7.34
N ILE A 2 -11.17 -12.36 6.36
CA ILE A 2 -12.45 -12.21 5.63
C ILE A 2 -13.63 -11.99 6.58
N PHE A 3 -13.80 -12.85 7.58
CA PHE A 3 -14.88 -12.71 8.58
C PHE A 3 -14.89 -11.37 9.32
N LEU A 4 -13.71 -10.86 9.69
CA LEU A 4 -13.61 -9.58 10.40
C LEU A 4 -13.90 -8.39 9.48
N GLY A 5 -13.47 -8.44 8.22
CA GLY A 5 -13.83 -7.43 7.23
C GLY A 5 -15.33 -7.43 6.93
N PHE A 6 -15.94 -8.62 6.85
CA PHE A 6 -17.40 -8.76 6.73
C PHE A 6 -18.14 -8.18 7.94
N ALA A 7 -17.66 -8.47 9.15
CA ALA A 7 -18.22 -7.88 10.35
C ALA A 7 -18.06 -6.34 10.38
N ASP A 8 -16.94 -5.79 9.87
CA ASP A 8 -16.73 -4.34 9.75
C ASP A 8 -17.73 -3.71 8.76
N ASP A 9 -17.94 -4.33 7.60
CA ASP A 9 -18.93 -3.88 6.61
C ASP A 9 -20.36 -3.88 7.17
N VAL A 10 -20.75 -4.92 7.92
CA VAL A 10 -22.10 -5.07 8.49
C VAL A 10 -22.31 -4.16 9.70
N LEU A 11 -21.32 -4.07 10.60
CA LEU A 11 -21.47 -3.40 11.89
C LEU A 11 -20.94 -1.95 11.89
N ASN A 12 -20.26 -1.51 10.82
CA ASN A 12 -19.62 -0.21 10.70
C ASN A 12 -18.76 0.14 11.94
N LEU A 13 -17.71 -0.64 12.18
CA LEU A 13 -16.93 -0.54 13.41
C LEU A 13 -16.12 0.77 13.46
N ARG A 14 -15.93 1.29 14.68
CA ARG A 14 -15.08 2.48 14.91
C ARG A 14 -13.63 2.21 14.47
N TRP A 15 -12.94 3.26 14.00
CA TRP A 15 -11.55 3.21 13.50
C TRP A 15 -10.57 2.44 14.40
N ARG A 16 -10.72 2.52 15.73
CA ARG A 16 -9.87 1.78 16.68
C ARG A 16 -9.89 0.26 16.46
N HIS A 17 -11.05 -0.29 16.08
CA HIS A 17 -11.18 -1.73 15.82
C HIS A 17 -10.54 -2.11 14.48
N LYS A 18 -10.46 -1.17 13.52
CA LYS A 18 -9.74 -1.36 12.25
C LYS A 18 -8.22 -1.48 12.42
N LEU A 19 -7.69 -1.12 13.59
CA LEU A 19 -6.29 -1.37 13.98
C LEU A 19 -6.15 -2.61 14.87
N LEU A 20 -7.00 -2.74 15.88
CA LEU A 20 -6.93 -3.85 16.85
C LEU A 20 -7.28 -5.21 16.23
N LEU A 21 -8.34 -5.29 15.42
CA LEU A 21 -8.83 -6.55 14.87
C LEU A 21 -7.84 -7.18 13.88
N PRO A 22 -7.22 -6.42 12.94
CA PRO A 22 -6.18 -6.98 12.10
C PRO A 22 -4.94 -7.45 12.89
N THR A 23 -4.62 -6.76 13.99
CA THR A 23 -3.51 -7.16 14.88
C THR A 23 -3.81 -8.52 15.50
N MET A 24 -5.01 -8.69 16.09
CA MET A 24 -5.42 -9.96 16.72
C MET A 24 -5.49 -11.11 15.72
N ALA A 25 -6.08 -10.91 14.54
CA ALA A 25 -6.18 -11.98 13.56
C ALA A 25 -4.88 -12.23 12.78
N SER A 26 -3.81 -11.44 13.01
CA SER A 26 -2.45 -11.77 12.58
C SER A 26 -1.71 -12.70 13.55
N LEU A 27 -2.22 -12.93 14.77
CA LEU A 27 -1.55 -13.78 15.76
C LEU A 27 -1.23 -15.21 15.26
N PRO A 28 -2.11 -15.91 14.50
CA PRO A 28 -1.76 -17.22 13.94
C PRO A 28 -0.54 -17.16 13.02
N LEU A 29 -0.41 -16.10 12.21
CA LEU A 29 0.76 -15.87 11.35
C LEU A 29 2.03 -15.70 12.19
N LEU A 30 1.96 -14.90 13.26
CA LEU A 30 3.08 -14.70 14.18
C LEU A 30 3.49 -16.00 14.89
N MET A 31 2.51 -16.82 15.30
CA MET A 31 2.77 -18.12 15.94
C MET A 31 3.45 -19.10 14.99
N VAL A 32 2.97 -19.21 13.75
CA VAL A 32 3.61 -20.05 12.71
C VAL A 32 5.04 -19.58 12.45
N TYR A 33 5.28 -18.27 12.39
CA TYR A 33 6.63 -17.74 12.22
C TYR A 33 7.54 -18.09 13.41
N PHE A 34 7.03 -17.97 14.63
CA PHE A 34 7.75 -18.29 15.87
C PHE A 34 8.13 -19.77 15.94
N THR A 35 7.23 -20.69 15.59
CA THR A 35 7.50 -22.13 15.72
C THR A 35 8.35 -22.71 14.61
N ASN A 36 8.27 -22.16 13.39
CA ASN A 36 8.87 -22.80 12.21
C ASN A 36 10.18 -22.15 11.76
N PHE A 37 10.31 -20.83 11.88
CA PHE A 37 11.46 -20.10 11.32
C PHE A 37 12.27 -19.40 12.42
N GLY A 38 11.60 -18.64 13.30
CA GLY A 38 12.21 -18.00 14.46
C GLY A 38 13.28 -16.93 14.17
N ASN A 39 13.62 -16.65 12.90
CA ASN A 39 14.67 -15.71 12.56
C ASN A 39 14.18 -14.25 12.71
N THR A 40 14.72 -13.53 13.69
CA THR A 40 14.40 -12.12 13.97
C THR A 40 15.49 -11.15 13.50
N THR A 41 16.54 -11.67 12.86
CA THR A 41 17.67 -10.87 12.38
C THR A 41 17.38 -10.30 11.01
N ILE A 42 17.47 -8.97 10.88
CA ILE A 42 17.33 -8.28 9.61
C ILE A 42 18.67 -7.82 9.06
N VAL A 43 18.81 -7.86 7.73
CA VAL A 43 19.89 -7.15 7.03
C VAL A 43 19.54 -5.67 6.93
N VAL A 44 20.40 -4.84 7.53
CA VAL A 44 20.21 -3.38 7.62
C VAL A 44 20.39 -2.72 6.24
N PRO A 45 19.54 -1.75 5.83
CA PRO A 45 19.74 -0.99 4.60
C PRO A 45 21.07 -0.22 4.61
N LYS A 46 21.74 -0.12 3.45
CA LYS A 46 23.07 0.50 3.29
C LYS A 46 23.31 1.81 4.06
N PRO A 47 22.42 2.82 4.03
CA PRO A 47 22.68 4.09 4.72
C PRO A 47 22.77 3.95 6.26
N PHE A 48 22.13 2.93 6.85
CA PHE A 48 22.10 2.73 8.30
C PHE A 48 23.15 1.73 8.80
N ARG A 49 23.87 1.05 7.88
CA ARG A 49 24.87 0.03 8.26
C ARG A 49 26.04 0.59 9.06
N VAL A 50 26.38 1.86 8.85
CA VAL A 50 27.46 2.53 9.58
C VAL A 50 27.13 2.65 11.08
N LEU A 51 25.85 2.83 11.41
CA LEU A 51 25.40 3.01 12.79
C LEU A 51 24.99 1.68 13.46
N LEU A 52 24.32 0.79 12.71
CA LEU A 52 23.64 -0.39 13.26
C LEU A 52 24.31 -1.73 12.89
N GLY A 53 25.39 -1.70 12.11
CA GLY A 53 26.04 -2.89 11.59
C GLY A 53 25.32 -3.51 10.39
N MET A 54 25.83 -4.66 9.92
CA MET A 54 25.26 -5.39 8.78
C MET A 54 23.99 -6.16 9.13
N HIS A 55 23.98 -6.76 10.32
CA HIS A 55 22.90 -7.59 10.85
C HIS A 55 22.44 -7.02 12.17
N LEU A 56 21.13 -6.86 12.33
CA LEU A 56 20.51 -6.38 13.55
C LEU A 56 19.43 -7.38 13.97
N ASP A 57 19.59 -7.96 15.16
CA ASP A 57 18.54 -8.75 15.78
C ASP A 57 17.51 -7.82 16.44
N LEU A 58 16.27 -7.90 15.96
CA LEU A 58 15.17 -7.09 16.46
C LEU A 58 14.38 -7.81 17.56
N GLY A 59 14.55 -9.12 17.73
CA GLY A 59 13.78 -9.93 18.67
C GLY A 59 12.28 -9.66 18.59
N ILE A 60 11.67 -9.25 19.72
CA ILE A 60 10.24 -8.94 19.83
C ILE A 60 9.78 -7.83 18.87
N LEU A 61 10.64 -6.87 18.54
CA LEU A 61 10.28 -5.78 17.62
C LEU A 61 10.03 -6.30 16.19
N TYR A 62 10.62 -7.44 15.82
CA TYR A 62 10.33 -8.09 14.55
C TYR A 62 8.89 -8.62 14.50
N TYR A 63 8.39 -9.19 15.60
CA TYR A 63 7.00 -9.63 15.73
C TYR A 63 6.01 -8.46 15.71
N VAL A 64 6.36 -7.34 16.37
CA VAL A 64 5.58 -6.10 16.27
C VAL A 64 5.54 -5.61 14.83
N TYR A 65 6.67 -5.62 14.13
CA TYR A 65 6.74 -5.28 12.70
C TYR A 65 5.82 -6.18 11.85
N MET A 66 5.85 -7.50 12.03
CA MET A 66 5.01 -8.43 11.28
C MET A 66 3.51 -8.18 11.53
N GLY A 67 3.11 -7.95 12.78
CA GLY A 67 1.73 -7.60 13.12
C GLY A 67 1.31 -6.27 12.49
N MET A 68 2.16 -5.25 12.58
CA MET A 68 1.90 -3.94 11.97
C MET A 68 1.92 -4.00 10.44
N LEU A 69 2.68 -4.89 9.82
CA LEU A 69 2.66 -5.11 8.38
C LEU A 69 1.30 -5.63 7.92
N ALA A 70 0.72 -6.58 8.64
CA ALA A 70 -0.63 -7.07 8.36
C ALA A 70 -1.69 -5.95 8.49
N VAL A 71 -1.62 -5.17 9.57
CA VAL A 71 -2.50 -4.00 9.78
C VAL A 71 -2.31 -2.96 8.68
N PHE A 72 -1.07 -2.71 8.26
CA PHE A 72 -0.75 -1.76 7.21
C PHE A 72 -1.33 -2.22 5.87
N CYS A 73 -1.07 -3.45 5.43
CA CYS A 73 -1.51 -3.92 4.13
C CYS A 73 -3.04 -3.87 3.96
N THR A 74 -3.81 -4.23 5.00
CA THR A 74 -5.29 -4.17 4.93
C THR A 74 -5.79 -2.74 4.85
N ASN A 75 -5.29 -1.85 5.71
CA ASN A 75 -5.73 -0.47 5.75
C ASN A 75 -5.22 0.35 4.55
N ALA A 76 -4.02 0.08 4.05
CA ALA A 76 -3.41 0.84 2.96
C ALA A 76 -4.17 0.68 1.64
N ILE A 77 -4.64 -0.53 1.34
CA ILE A 77 -5.56 -0.79 0.21
C ILE A 77 -6.89 -0.06 0.48
N ASN A 78 -7.41 -0.17 1.71
CA ASN A 78 -8.71 0.40 2.06
C ASN A 78 -8.77 1.93 1.99
N ILE A 79 -7.67 2.64 2.28
CA ILE A 79 -7.64 4.11 2.17
C ILE A 79 -7.30 4.60 0.74
N LEU A 80 -6.84 3.72 -0.15
CA LEU A 80 -6.64 3.98 -1.57
C LEU A 80 -7.82 3.40 -2.36
N ALA A 81 -9.01 3.91 -2.05
CA ALA A 81 -10.30 3.38 -2.47
C ALA A 81 -11.26 4.49 -2.91
N GLY A 82 -12.41 4.11 -3.45
CA GLY A 82 -13.53 5.04 -3.68
C GLY A 82 -13.78 5.43 -5.13
N ILE A 83 -13.15 4.76 -6.10
CA ILE A 83 -13.51 4.83 -7.53
C ILE A 83 -13.62 3.41 -8.09
N ASN A 84 -14.52 3.22 -9.03
CA ASN A 84 -14.90 1.90 -9.58
C ASN A 84 -13.71 1.09 -10.10
N GLY A 85 -13.40 -0.02 -9.45
CA GLY A 85 -12.36 -0.97 -9.84
C GLY A 85 -11.00 -0.76 -9.19
N ILE A 86 -10.79 0.26 -8.36
CA ILE A 86 -9.44 0.58 -7.85
C ILE A 86 -8.93 -0.42 -6.81
N GLU A 87 -9.79 -0.91 -5.92
CA GLU A 87 -9.41 -1.80 -4.82
C GLU A 87 -9.04 -3.19 -5.35
N ALA A 88 -9.91 -3.78 -6.17
CA ALA A 88 -9.65 -5.06 -6.82
C ALA A 88 -8.54 -4.93 -7.88
N GLY A 89 -8.53 -3.85 -8.65
CA GLY A 89 -7.54 -3.63 -9.70
C GLY A 89 -6.11 -3.49 -9.17
N GLN A 90 -5.88 -2.67 -8.14
CA GLN A 90 -4.54 -2.52 -7.55
C GLN A 90 -4.07 -3.85 -6.94
N SER A 91 -4.97 -4.60 -6.31
CA SER A 91 -4.68 -5.90 -5.72
C SER A 91 -4.33 -6.94 -6.80
N LEU A 92 -4.98 -6.92 -7.96
CA LEU A 92 -4.62 -7.77 -9.10
C LEU A 92 -3.20 -7.47 -9.61
N VAL A 93 -2.84 -6.19 -9.73
CA VAL A 93 -1.49 -5.81 -10.17
C VAL A 93 -0.44 -6.27 -9.16
N ILE A 94 -0.67 -6.07 -7.87
CA ILE A 94 0.24 -6.53 -6.80
C ILE A 94 0.35 -8.07 -6.81
N ALA A 95 -0.77 -8.79 -6.91
CA ALA A 95 -0.77 -10.24 -6.97
C ALA A 95 -0.02 -10.77 -8.19
N ALA A 96 -0.25 -10.19 -9.37
CA ALA A 96 0.50 -10.54 -10.59
C ALA A 96 1.99 -10.28 -10.41
N SER A 97 2.37 -9.16 -9.78
CA SER A 97 3.77 -8.81 -9.48
C SER A 97 4.43 -9.88 -8.61
N ILE A 98 3.76 -10.31 -7.54
CA ILE A 98 4.25 -11.34 -6.63
C ILE A 98 4.33 -12.70 -7.34
N ILE A 99 3.33 -13.06 -8.17
CA ILE A 99 3.36 -14.30 -8.97
C ILE A 99 4.58 -14.31 -9.91
N VAL A 100 4.79 -13.23 -10.67
CA VAL A 100 5.95 -13.12 -11.57
C VAL A 100 7.26 -13.19 -10.79
N PHE A 101 7.36 -12.47 -9.67
CA PHE A 101 8.53 -12.51 -8.79
C PHE A 101 8.80 -13.94 -8.29
N ASN A 102 7.79 -14.64 -7.77
CA ASN A 102 7.95 -16.02 -7.31
C ASN A 102 8.42 -16.94 -8.43
N ILE A 103 7.84 -16.84 -9.64
CA ILE A 103 8.22 -17.67 -10.79
C ILE A 103 9.70 -17.45 -11.15
N VAL A 104 10.18 -16.21 -11.12
CA VAL A 104 11.59 -15.88 -11.38
C VAL A 104 12.51 -16.51 -10.33
N GLU A 105 12.11 -16.47 -9.06
CA GLU A 105 12.89 -16.99 -7.94
C GLU A 105 12.74 -18.51 -7.71
N LEU A 106 11.90 -19.23 -8.49
CA LEU A 106 11.77 -20.69 -8.38
C LEU A 106 13.05 -21.47 -8.65
N ASN A 107 13.99 -20.87 -9.40
CA ASN A 107 15.31 -21.44 -9.67
C ASN A 107 16.38 -21.01 -8.66
N GLY A 108 16.02 -20.22 -7.65
CA GLY A 108 16.91 -19.71 -6.62
C GLY A 108 16.93 -20.56 -5.34
N ASP A 109 17.67 -20.08 -4.34
CA ASP A 109 17.93 -20.78 -3.08
C ASP A 109 16.67 -20.95 -2.19
N TYR A 110 15.64 -20.11 -2.37
CA TYR A 110 14.44 -20.05 -1.53
C TYR A 110 13.19 -20.61 -2.24
N ARG A 111 13.35 -21.65 -3.05
CA ARG A 111 12.28 -22.22 -3.89
C ARG A 111 11.00 -22.57 -3.12
N ASP A 112 11.12 -23.19 -1.95
CA ASP A 112 9.97 -23.65 -1.16
C ASP A 112 9.09 -22.48 -0.68
N ASP A 113 9.70 -21.37 -0.28
CA ASP A 113 9.03 -20.13 0.12
C ASP A 113 8.22 -19.52 -1.04
N HIS A 114 8.78 -19.54 -2.26
CA HIS A 114 8.12 -19.04 -3.46
C HIS A 114 7.00 -19.96 -3.94
N ILE A 115 7.16 -21.28 -3.82
CA ILE A 115 6.08 -22.26 -4.09
C ILE A 115 4.93 -22.06 -3.10
N PHE A 116 5.23 -21.92 -1.80
CA PHE A 116 4.23 -21.61 -0.77
C PHE A 116 3.44 -20.36 -1.14
N SER A 117 4.13 -19.28 -1.51
CA SER A 117 3.49 -18.03 -1.91
C SER A 117 2.59 -18.20 -3.14
N LEU A 118 3.00 -18.98 -4.15
CA LEU A 118 2.18 -19.26 -5.34
C LEU A 118 0.87 -19.99 -5.01
N TYR A 119 0.86 -20.88 -4.01
CA TYR A 119 -0.38 -21.56 -3.57
C TYR A 119 -1.46 -20.60 -3.09
N PHE A 120 -1.09 -19.46 -2.51
CA PHE A 120 -2.03 -18.42 -2.09
C PHE A 120 -2.31 -17.41 -3.20
N MET A 121 -1.27 -16.98 -3.93
CA MET A 121 -1.38 -15.90 -4.90
C MET A 121 -2.17 -16.29 -6.14
N ILE A 122 -2.05 -17.53 -6.65
CA ILE A 122 -2.76 -17.95 -7.85
C ILE A 122 -4.29 -17.96 -7.62
N PRO A 123 -4.83 -18.63 -6.59
CA PRO A 123 -6.27 -18.55 -6.28
C PRO A 123 -6.72 -17.13 -5.96
N PHE A 124 -5.92 -16.36 -5.21
CA PHE A 124 -6.23 -14.96 -4.91
C PHE A 124 -6.39 -14.13 -6.20
N PHE A 125 -5.48 -14.29 -7.16
CA PHE A 125 -5.54 -13.59 -8.44
C PHE A 125 -6.82 -13.92 -9.21
N PHE A 126 -7.14 -15.21 -9.40
CA PHE A 126 -8.30 -15.60 -10.20
C PHE A 126 -9.64 -15.29 -9.53
N THR A 127 -9.74 -15.43 -8.21
CA THR A 127 -10.95 -15.02 -7.48
C THR A 127 -11.15 -13.51 -7.51
N THR A 128 -10.08 -12.72 -7.36
CA THR A 128 -10.12 -11.27 -7.49
C THR A 128 -10.43 -10.85 -8.93
N LEU A 129 -9.98 -11.59 -9.93
CA LEU A 129 -10.30 -11.30 -11.34
C LEU A 129 -11.79 -11.47 -11.61
N GLY A 130 -12.43 -12.50 -11.04
CA GLY A 130 -13.88 -12.68 -11.07
C GLY A 130 -14.63 -11.52 -10.39
N LEU A 131 -14.15 -11.07 -9.23
CA LEU A 131 -14.71 -9.89 -8.55
C LEU A 131 -14.53 -8.61 -9.40
N PHE A 132 -13.34 -8.40 -9.95
CA PHE A 132 -13.01 -7.25 -10.78
C PHE A 132 -13.88 -7.18 -12.04
N TYR A 133 -14.25 -8.32 -12.64
CA TYR A 133 -15.19 -8.35 -13.76
C TYR A 133 -16.55 -7.70 -13.45
N HIS A 134 -17.04 -7.81 -12.21
CA HIS A 134 -18.27 -7.17 -11.76
C HIS A 134 -18.06 -5.78 -11.14
N ASN A 135 -16.88 -5.53 -10.59
CA ASN A 135 -16.52 -4.26 -9.95
C ASN A 135 -15.88 -3.24 -10.91
N TRP A 136 -15.49 -3.64 -12.12
CA TRP A 136 -14.97 -2.72 -13.13
C TRP A 136 -16.02 -1.71 -13.55
N TYR A 137 -15.58 -0.50 -13.92
CA TYR A 137 -16.46 0.58 -14.35
C TYR A 137 -17.33 0.17 -15.56
N PRO A 138 -18.66 0.39 -15.52
CA PRO A 138 -19.45 0.84 -14.37
C PRO A 138 -19.71 -0.29 -13.36
N SER A 139 -19.40 -0.06 -12.08
CA SER A 139 -19.48 -1.11 -11.05
C SER A 139 -20.90 -1.66 -10.88
N ARG A 140 -21.03 -2.98 -10.96
CA ARG A 140 -22.25 -3.71 -10.61
C ARG A 140 -22.26 -4.16 -9.15
N VAL A 141 -21.09 -4.33 -8.55
CA VAL A 141 -20.88 -4.67 -7.14
C VAL A 141 -19.72 -3.87 -6.56
N PHE A 142 -19.77 -3.61 -5.25
CA PHE A 142 -18.66 -3.04 -4.49
C PHE A 142 -17.98 -4.11 -3.65
N VAL A 143 -16.68 -3.96 -3.42
CA VAL A 143 -15.86 -4.98 -2.78
C VAL A 143 -15.92 -4.96 -1.25
N GLY A 144 -16.17 -3.78 -0.66
CA GLY A 144 -16.24 -3.56 0.79
C GLY A 144 -14.90 -3.69 1.53
N ASP A 145 -14.93 -3.40 2.83
CA ASP A 145 -13.81 -3.61 3.76
C ASP A 145 -13.43 -5.11 3.82
N THR A 146 -14.40 -6.00 3.59
CA THR A 146 -14.20 -7.46 3.47
C THR A 146 -13.07 -7.80 2.51
N PHE A 147 -13.10 -7.24 1.29
CA PHE A 147 -12.08 -7.49 0.29
C PHE A 147 -10.74 -6.84 0.66
N CYS A 148 -10.74 -5.59 1.12
CA CYS A 148 -9.51 -4.90 1.51
C CYS A 148 -8.76 -5.66 2.62
N TYR A 149 -9.49 -6.20 3.59
CA TYR A 149 -8.92 -6.98 4.69
C TYR A 149 -8.45 -8.36 4.21
N PHE A 150 -9.18 -8.98 3.29
CA PHE A 150 -8.76 -10.21 2.64
C PHE A 150 -7.47 -10.04 1.84
N ALA A 151 -7.42 -9.05 0.95
CA ALA A 151 -6.26 -8.76 0.11
C ALA A 151 -5.03 -8.44 0.95
N GLY A 152 -5.15 -7.47 1.86
CA GLY A 152 -4.02 -7.05 2.68
C GLY A 152 -3.44 -8.17 3.54
N MET A 153 -4.28 -9.03 4.12
CA MET A 153 -3.81 -10.17 4.91
C MET A 153 -3.16 -11.23 4.03
N THR A 154 -3.74 -11.54 2.86
CA THR A 154 -3.14 -12.54 1.95
C THR A 154 -1.75 -12.10 1.52
N PHE A 155 -1.56 -10.81 1.21
CA PHE A 155 -0.24 -10.26 0.91
C PHE A 155 0.71 -10.34 2.11
N ALA A 156 0.28 -9.90 3.29
CA ALA A 156 1.10 -9.96 4.50
C ALA A 156 1.53 -11.40 4.84
N VAL A 157 0.65 -12.39 4.70
CA VAL A 157 0.95 -13.81 4.93
C VAL A 157 2.05 -14.30 4.00
N VAL A 158 1.90 -14.09 2.68
CA VAL A 158 2.92 -14.57 1.73
C VAL A 158 4.22 -13.80 1.85
N GLY A 159 4.18 -12.50 2.14
CA GLY A 159 5.38 -11.69 2.34
C GLY A 159 6.16 -12.07 3.60
N ILE A 160 5.45 -12.40 4.69
CA ILE A 160 6.08 -12.77 5.97
C ILE A 160 6.61 -14.20 5.91
N LEU A 161 5.77 -15.19 5.55
CA LEU A 161 6.17 -16.59 5.54
C LEU A 161 7.07 -16.95 4.35
N GLY A 162 7.01 -16.17 3.26
CA GLY A 162 7.94 -16.30 2.15
C GLY A 162 9.21 -15.46 2.27
N HIS A 163 9.45 -14.80 3.41
CA HIS A 163 10.65 -13.99 3.68
C HIS A 163 10.97 -12.85 2.69
N PHE A 164 10.00 -12.42 1.87
CA PHE A 164 10.16 -11.33 0.90
C PHE A 164 9.31 -10.09 1.23
N SER A 165 8.93 -9.89 2.50
CA SER A 165 8.15 -8.73 2.98
C SER A 165 8.70 -7.37 2.54
N LYS A 166 10.03 -7.24 2.43
CA LYS A 166 10.71 -6.05 1.89
C LYS A 166 10.35 -5.81 0.42
N THR A 167 10.46 -6.85 -0.42
CA THR A 167 10.11 -6.79 -1.85
C THR A 167 8.61 -6.55 -2.02
N MET A 168 7.78 -7.19 -1.20
CA MET A 168 6.33 -6.95 -1.19
C MET A 168 6.00 -5.48 -0.89
N LEU A 169 6.66 -4.85 0.09
CA LEU A 169 6.47 -3.44 0.40
C LEU A 169 6.89 -2.51 -0.76
N LEU A 170 7.84 -2.92 -1.59
CA LEU A 170 8.16 -2.20 -2.83
C LEU A 170 6.97 -2.28 -3.80
N PHE A 171 6.32 -3.43 -3.97
CA PHE A 171 5.08 -3.50 -4.75
C PHE A 171 3.92 -2.67 -4.16
N PHE A 172 4.01 -2.23 -2.89
CA PHE A 172 3.03 -1.38 -2.23
C PHE A 172 3.35 0.12 -2.32
N ILE A 173 4.31 0.57 -3.14
CA ILE A 173 4.73 1.98 -3.17
C ILE A 173 3.55 2.97 -3.33
N PRO A 174 2.59 2.81 -4.26
CA PRO A 174 1.46 3.72 -4.37
C PRO A 174 0.60 3.77 -3.11
N GLN A 175 0.41 2.64 -2.44
CA GLN A 175 -0.32 2.51 -1.17
C GLN A 175 0.44 3.18 -0.02
N VAL A 176 1.76 2.98 0.05
CA VAL A 176 2.66 3.64 1.01
C VAL A 176 2.62 5.16 0.82
N LEU A 177 2.75 5.64 -0.43
CA LEU A 177 2.69 7.07 -0.74
C LEU A 177 1.33 7.66 -0.40
N ASN A 178 0.22 6.98 -0.73
CA ASN A 178 -1.12 7.43 -0.35
C ASN A 178 -1.29 7.49 1.17
N PHE A 179 -0.77 6.49 1.90
CA PHE A 179 -0.81 6.46 3.36
C PHE A 179 -0.03 7.63 3.96
N LEU A 180 1.23 7.82 3.55
CA LEU A 180 2.09 8.92 4.02
C LEU A 180 1.47 10.29 3.72
N TYR A 181 0.94 10.47 2.50
CA TYR A 181 0.26 11.71 2.12
C TYR A 181 -1.03 11.94 2.92
N SER A 182 -1.74 10.87 3.28
CA SER A 182 -2.96 10.93 4.09
C SER A 182 -2.72 11.17 5.58
N LEU A 183 -1.50 10.98 6.10
CA LEU A 183 -1.22 11.01 7.54
C LEU A 183 -1.71 12.27 8.28
N PRO A 184 -1.53 13.51 7.76
CA PRO A 184 -2.02 14.70 8.45
C PRO A 184 -3.54 14.68 8.68
N GLN A 185 -4.29 14.09 7.75
CA GLN A 185 -5.73 13.91 7.88
C GLN A 185 -6.08 12.71 8.77
N LEU A 186 -5.41 11.56 8.60
CA LEU A 186 -5.68 10.36 9.40
C LEU A 186 -5.45 10.58 10.90
N PHE A 187 -4.41 11.34 11.26
CA PHE A 187 -4.14 11.74 12.65
C PHE A 187 -4.94 12.97 13.12
N HIS A 188 -5.87 13.46 12.30
CA HIS A 188 -6.71 14.63 12.60
C HIS A 188 -5.91 15.91 12.93
N ILE A 189 -4.66 16.00 12.47
CA ILE A 189 -3.86 17.23 12.54
C ILE A 189 -4.45 18.29 11.62
N ILE A 190 -4.94 17.85 10.45
CA ILE A 190 -5.79 18.60 9.53
C ILE A 190 -7.18 17.93 9.52
N PRO A 191 -8.28 18.69 9.51
CA PRO A 191 -9.62 18.12 9.49
C PRO A 191 -9.84 17.10 8.36
N CYS A 192 -10.20 15.89 8.74
CA CYS A 192 -10.45 14.77 7.83
C CYS A 192 -11.96 14.57 7.67
N PRO A 193 -12.51 14.78 6.46
CA PRO A 193 -13.90 14.43 6.21
C PRO A 193 -14.08 12.91 6.20
N ARG A 194 -15.31 12.44 6.43
CA ARG A 194 -15.65 11.01 6.41
C ARG A 194 -15.34 10.36 5.06
N HIS A 195 -15.63 11.07 3.97
CA HIS A 195 -15.37 10.61 2.61
C HIS A 195 -14.39 11.57 1.93
N ARG A 196 -13.27 11.02 1.43
CA ARG A 196 -12.20 11.76 0.76
C ARG A 196 -12.13 11.52 -0.75
N LEU A 197 -13.13 10.82 -1.29
CA LEU A 197 -13.29 10.51 -2.72
C LEU A 197 -13.39 11.82 -3.53
N PRO A 198 -12.98 11.82 -4.80
CA PRO A 198 -13.20 12.95 -5.69
C PRO A 198 -14.70 13.22 -5.91
N ARG A 199 -15.07 14.44 -6.29
CA ARG A 199 -16.47 14.84 -6.53
C ARG A 199 -16.81 14.69 -8.01
N LEU A 200 -17.95 14.09 -8.32
CA LEU A 200 -18.47 14.06 -9.69
C LEU A 200 -19.12 15.40 -10.02
N ASN A 201 -18.71 16.03 -11.11
CA ASN A 201 -19.42 17.17 -11.68
C ASN A 201 -20.49 16.67 -12.68
N PRO A 202 -21.80 16.84 -12.39
CA PRO A 202 -22.86 16.33 -13.24
C PRO A 202 -22.89 16.94 -14.65
N SER A 203 -22.39 18.17 -14.80
CA SER A 203 -22.39 18.88 -16.08
C SER A 203 -21.33 18.35 -17.05
N THR A 204 -20.16 17.95 -16.53
CA THR A 204 -19.05 17.46 -17.34
C THR A 204 -18.94 15.92 -17.36
N GLY A 205 -19.60 15.23 -16.42
CA GLY A 205 -19.46 13.79 -16.22
C GLY A 205 -18.08 13.36 -15.74
N LYS A 206 -17.26 14.30 -15.23
CA LYS A 206 -15.88 14.07 -14.79
C LYS A 206 -15.74 14.19 -13.28
N LEU A 207 -14.74 13.51 -12.75
CA LEU A 207 -14.29 13.63 -11.37
C LEU A 207 -13.37 14.84 -11.21
N GLU A 208 -13.68 15.65 -10.21
CA GLU A 208 -12.93 16.83 -9.77
C GLU A 208 -12.37 16.60 -8.37
N MET A 209 -11.40 17.42 -7.97
CA MET A 209 -10.84 17.35 -6.62
C MET A 209 -11.92 17.59 -5.57
N SER A 210 -11.86 16.82 -4.49
CA SER A 210 -12.64 17.09 -3.29
C SER A 210 -11.81 17.88 -2.28
N TYR A 211 -12.51 18.69 -1.50
CA TYR A 211 -11.90 19.63 -0.57
C TYR A 211 -12.46 19.46 0.84
N SER A 212 -11.64 19.83 1.83
CA SER A 212 -11.99 19.91 3.25
C SER A 212 -11.97 21.39 3.66
N LYS A 213 -13.15 21.94 3.95
CA LYS A 213 -13.35 23.33 4.42
C LYS A 213 -13.40 23.35 5.95
N PHE A 214 -12.62 24.21 6.58
CA PHE A 214 -12.60 24.39 8.03
C PHE A 214 -12.26 25.84 8.42
N LYS A 215 -12.62 26.24 9.65
CA LYS A 215 -12.32 27.58 10.17
C LYS A 215 -10.80 27.71 10.35
N THR A 216 -10.20 28.78 9.81
CA THR A 216 -8.73 28.95 9.86
C THR A 216 -8.22 28.99 11.31
N LYS A 217 -9.00 29.57 12.21
CA LYS A 217 -8.67 29.70 13.64
C LYS A 217 -8.71 28.38 14.41
N SER A 218 -9.39 27.33 13.92
CA SER A 218 -9.46 26.04 14.63
C SER A 218 -8.27 25.14 14.36
N LEU A 219 -7.39 25.51 13.44
CA LEU A 219 -6.24 24.69 13.07
C LEU A 219 -5.12 24.82 14.11
N SER A 220 -4.55 23.70 14.53
CA SER A 220 -3.40 23.69 15.44
C SER A 220 -2.16 24.36 14.80
N ALA A 221 -1.21 24.81 15.62
CA ALA A 221 0.05 25.36 15.12
C ALA A 221 0.82 24.35 14.24
N LEU A 222 0.82 23.07 14.65
CA LEU A 222 1.39 21.98 13.87
C LEU A 222 0.67 21.82 12.51
N GLY A 223 -0.67 21.78 12.51
CA GLY A 223 -1.45 21.67 11.29
C GLY A 223 -1.23 22.86 10.35
N THR A 224 -1.08 24.06 10.89
CA THR A 224 -0.78 25.27 10.11
C THR A 224 0.59 25.18 9.45
N ASN A 225 1.62 24.73 10.18
CA ASN A 225 2.97 24.57 9.65
C ASN A 225 3.03 23.48 8.56
N ILE A 226 2.39 22.33 8.80
CA ILE A 226 2.28 21.26 7.80
C ILE A 226 1.57 21.79 6.55
N LEU A 227 0.43 22.47 6.70
CA LEU A 227 -0.35 23.00 5.57
C LEU A 227 0.45 24.04 4.76
N LYS A 228 1.22 24.91 5.43
CA LYS A 228 2.13 25.85 4.77
C LYS A 228 3.24 25.13 4.00
N ALA A 229 3.87 24.12 4.61
CA ALA A 229 4.93 23.35 3.95
C ALA A 229 4.43 22.63 2.70
N VAL A 230 3.30 21.91 2.78
CA VAL A 230 2.73 21.20 1.62
C VAL A 230 2.18 22.13 0.54
N LYS A 231 1.76 23.36 0.92
CA LYS A 231 1.40 24.42 -0.02
C LYS A 231 2.62 24.95 -0.78
N ILE A 232 3.73 25.21 -0.08
CA ILE A 232 5.00 25.66 -0.70
C ILE A 232 5.54 24.59 -1.66
N LEU A 233 5.41 23.32 -1.31
CA LEU A 233 5.79 22.20 -2.18
C LEU A 233 4.81 21.98 -3.35
N HIS A 234 3.75 22.79 -3.48
CA HIS A 234 2.69 22.65 -4.48
C HIS A 234 2.04 21.26 -4.50
N ILE A 235 2.03 20.55 -3.37
CA ILE A 235 1.41 19.22 -3.26
C ILE A 235 -0.10 19.34 -3.04
N VAL A 236 -0.52 20.35 -2.27
CA VAL A 236 -1.91 20.58 -1.85
C VAL A 236 -2.41 21.89 -2.45
N ASP A 237 -3.62 21.88 -3.02
CA ASP A 237 -4.34 23.09 -3.43
C ASP A 237 -5.03 23.68 -2.19
N VAL A 238 -4.69 24.91 -1.83
CA VAL A 238 -5.19 25.59 -0.63
C VAL A 238 -5.82 26.92 -1.02
N ARG A 239 -7.11 27.04 -0.73
CA ARG A 239 -7.93 28.23 -0.93
C ARG A 239 -8.26 28.83 0.42
N SER A 240 -8.26 30.16 0.48
CA SER A 240 -8.64 30.89 1.68
C SER A 240 -9.73 31.87 1.29
N GLY A 241 -10.71 32.04 2.18
CA GLY A 241 -11.81 32.97 1.96
C GLY A 241 -12.45 33.37 3.28
N THR A 242 -13.44 34.26 3.18
CA THR A 242 -14.21 34.74 4.33
C THR A 242 -15.68 34.42 4.08
N ASP A 243 -16.32 33.83 5.07
CA ASP A 243 -17.75 33.52 5.06
C ASP A 243 -18.44 34.29 6.20
N GLU A 244 -19.77 34.18 6.31
CA GLU A 244 -20.54 34.79 7.42
C GLU A 244 -20.03 34.35 8.81
N ASP A 245 -19.46 33.14 8.88
CA ASP A 245 -18.87 32.51 10.06
C ASP A 245 -17.40 32.90 10.36
N GLY A 246 -16.80 33.76 9.53
CA GLY A 246 -15.41 34.21 9.62
C GLY A 246 -14.47 33.61 8.55
N GLU A 247 -13.16 33.75 8.77
CA GLU A 247 -12.13 33.23 7.85
C GLU A 247 -12.10 31.70 7.82
N TYR A 248 -12.18 31.14 6.61
CA TYR A 248 -12.04 29.72 6.37
C TYR A 248 -10.85 29.42 5.48
N THR A 249 -10.33 28.22 5.66
CA THR A 249 -9.33 27.61 4.79
C THR A 249 -9.92 26.33 4.23
N GLU A 250 -9.77 26.14 2.92
CA GLU A 250 -10.19 24.96 2.20
C GLU A 250 -8.95 24.34 1.54
N CYS A 251 -8.66 23.08 1.85
CA CYS A 251 -7.57 22.34 1.23
C CYS A 251 -8.09 21.11 0.48
N ASN A 252 -7.48 20.75 -0.65
CA ASN A 252 -7.85 19.50 -1.32
C ASN A 252 -7.57 18.29 -0.40
N ASN A 253 -8.38 17.25 -0.52
CA ASN A 253 -8.24 16.05 0.30
C ASN A 253 -6.93 15.33 -0.03
N MET A 254 -6.17 15.00 1.02
CA MET A 254 -4.82 14.46 0.90
C MET A 254 -4.88 12.96 0.61
N THR A 255 -5.12 12.63 -0.66
CA THR A 255 -5.16 11.27 -1.19
C THR A 255 -4.50 11.24 -2.56
N LEU A 256 -3.89 10.11 -2.94
CA LEU A 256 -3.23 9.95 -4.23
C LEU A 256 -4.20 10.17 -5.40
N ILE A 257 -5.48 9.79 -5.23
CA ILE A 257 -6.54 10.01 -6.24
C ILE A 257 -6.71 11.51 -6.52
N ASN A 258 -6.89 12.32 -5.47
CA ASN A 258 -7.01 13.78 -5.62
C ASN A 258 -5.73 14.42 -6.13
N PHE A 259 -4.56 13.91 -5.73
CA PHE A 259 -3.27 14.39 -6.23
C PHE A 259 -3.12 14.14 -7.74
N VAL A 260 -3.52 12.98 -8.24
CA VAL A 260 -3.51 12.69 -9.68
C VAL A 260 -4.45 13.63 -10.43
N ILE A 261 -5.66 13.89 -9.93
CA ILE A 261 -6.59 14.87 -10.52
C ILE A 261 -5.99 16.28 -10.49
N LYS A 262 -5.28 16.66 -9.42
CA LYS A 262 -4.58 17.95 -9.34
C LYS A 262 -3.55 18.12 -10.46
N LEU A 263 -2.86 17.04 -10.85
CA LEU A 263 -1.83 17.07 -11.88
C LEU A 263 -2.38 17.09 -13.30
N ILE A 264 -3.45 16.32 -13.58
CA ILE A 264 -3.96 16.12 -14.95
C ILE A 264 -5.25 16.90 -15.25
N GLY A 265 -5.86 17.48 -14.21
CA GLY A 265 -7.19 18.12 -14.29
C GLY A 265 -8.36 17.13 -14.17
N PRO A 266 -9.60 17.63 -14.30
CA PRO A 266 -10.81 16.81 -14.21
C PRO A 266 -10.83 15.70 -15.27
N THR A 267 -11.11 14.48 -14.84
CA THR A 267 -11.07 13.30 -15.72
C THR A 267 -12.21 12.34 -15.44
N HIS A 268 -12.53 11.49 -16.41
CA HIS A 268 -13.57 10.49 -16.26
C HIS A 268 -13.12 9.36 -15.31
N GLU A 269 -14.03 8.83 -14.49
CA GLU A 269 -13.72 7.83 -13.44
C GLU A 269 -12.96 6.60 -13.96
N ARG A 270 -13.42 6.02 -15.08
CA ARG A 270 -12.73 4.90 -15.74
C ARG A 270 -11.27 5.22 -16.07
N ASN A 271 -11.02 6.42 -16.61
CA ASN A 271 -9.69 6.82 -17.05
C ASN A 271 -8.78 7.10 -15.85
N LEU A 272 -9.34 7.67 -14.77
CA LEU A 272 -8.62 7.87 -13.51
C LEU A 272 -8.18 6.54 -12.90
N THR A 273 -9.08 5.56 -12.87
CA THR A 273 -8.77 4.20 -12.38
C THR A 273 -7.68 3.56 -13.22
N LEU A 274 -7.81 3.59 -14.56
CA LEU A 274 -6.77 3.08 -15.47
C LEU A 274 -5.42 3.76 -15.24
N LEU A 275 -5.40 5.09 -15.07
CA LEU A 275 -4.16 5.83 -14.83
C LEU A 275 -3.48 5.40 -13.52
N LEU A 276 -4.24 5.22 -12.43
CA LEU A 276 -3.70 4.75 -11.16
C LEU A 276 -3.17 3.30 -11.27
N LEU A 277 -3.86 2.42 -12.00
CA LEU A 277 -3.37 1.07 -12.28
C LEU A 277 -2.11 1.09 -13.16
N LEU A 278 -2.02 1.99 -14.13
CA LEU A 278 -0.81 2.18 -14.94
C LEU A 278 0.37 2.70 -14.12
N ILE A 279 0.12 3.60 -13.15
CA ILE A 279 1.15 4.03 -12.19
C ILE A 279 1.66 2.83 -11.39
N GLN A 280 0.76 1.97 -10.89
CA GLN A 280 1.10 0.74 -10.18
C GLN A 280 1.92 -0.23 -11.06
N VAL A 281 1.51 -0.47 -12.31
CA VAL A 281 2.22 -1.38 -13.25
C VAL A 281 3.59 -0.81 -13.63
N ARG A 282 3.71 0.49 -13.90
CA ARG A 282 4.99 1.12 -14.25
C ARG A 282 5.98 1.00 -13.11
N GLN A 283 5.50 1.19 -11.89
CA GLN A 283 6.31 1.06 -10.68
C GLN A 283 6.76 -0.40 -10.49
N MET A 284 5.89 -1.40 -10.71
CA MET A 284 6.29 -2.81 -10.76
C MET A 284 7.40 -3.06 -11.79
N TYR A 285 7.29 -2.55 -13.02
CA TYR A 285 8.31 -2.75 -14.05
C TYR A 285 9.67 -2.18 -13.63
N PHE A 286 9.67 -1.00 -12.99
CA PHE A 286 10.88 -0.41 -12.44
C PHE A 286 11.52 -1.32 -11.38
N GLU A 287 10.73 -1.88 -10.45
CA GLU A 287 11.25 -2.81 -9.44
C GLU A 287 11.71 -4.14 -10.03
N ALA A 288 10.99 -4.71 -10.99
CA ALA A 288 11.37 -5.95 -11.65
C ALA A 288 12.71 -5.80 -12.39
N THR A 289 12.92 -4.67 -13.08
CA THR A 289 14.20 -4.38 -13.75
C THR A 289 15.33 -4.08 -12.77
N TRP A 290 15.03 -3.43 -11.64
CA TRP A 290 16.00 -3.22 -10.56
C TRP A 290 16.42 -4.53 -9.90
N SER A 291 15.45 -5.41 -9.58
CA SER A 291 15.69 -6.73 -9.01
C SER A 291 16.48 -7.62 -9.97
N ALA A 292 16.07 -7.69 -11.24
CA ALA A 292 16.79 -8.45 -12.27
C ALA A 292 18.25 -8.00 -12.44
N ARG A 293 18.52 -6.69 -12.34
CA ARG A 293 19.90 -6.17 -12.34
C ARG A 293 20.68 -6.62 -11.11
N ILE A 294 20.06 -6.66 -9.92
CA ILE A 294 20.71 -7.17 -8.71
C ILE A 294 20.97 -8.68 -8.81
N THR A 295 20.00 -9.47 -9.28
CA THR A 295 20.15 -10.92 -9.45
C THR A 295 21.19 -11.26 -10.51
N CYS A 296 21.21 -10.54 -11.64
CA CYS A 296 22.26 -10.66 -12.66
C CYS A 296 23.64 -10.29 -12.11
N LEU A 297 23.74 -9.22 -11.29
CA LEU A 297 24.98 -8.86 -10.60
C LEU A 297 25.42 -9.88 -9.55
N ARG A 298 24.49 -10.63 -8.93
CA ARG A 298 24.80 -11.77 -8.05
C ARG A 298 25.31 -12.95 -8.88
N TYR A 299 24.63 -13.31 -9.97
CA TYR A 299 25.04 -14.39 -10.86
C TYR A 299 26.42 -14.12 -11.48
N CYS A 300 26.68 -12.90 -11.97
CA CYS A 300 28.01 -12.51 -12.45
C CYS A 300 29.07 -12.59 -11.36
N ARG A 301 28.76 -12.25 -10.10
CA ARG A 301 29.70 -12.39 -8.98
C ARG A 301 29.98 -13.85 -8.64
N TYR A 302 28.95 -14.70 -8.64
CA TYR A 302 29.10 -16.15 -8.44
C TYR A 302 29.94 -16.79 -9.56
N LEU A 303 29.69 -16.44 -10.82
CA LEU A 303 30.49 -16.88 -11.96
C LEU A 303 31.93 -16.37 -11.88
N HIS A 304 32.15 -15.12 -11.44
CA HIS A 304 33.50 -14.58 -11.27
C HIS A 304 34.27 -15.30 -10.16
N SER A 305 33.64 -15.53 -9.00
CA SER A 305 34.25 -16.27 -7.89
C SER A 305 34.46 -17.76 -8.21
N ALA A 306 33.58 -18.38 -9.01
CA ALA A 306 33.78 -19.74 -9.51
C ALA A 306 34.93 -19.82 -10.53
N CYS A 307 35.11 -18.78 -11.37
CA CYS A 307 36.23 -18.69 -12.30
C CYS A 307 37.57 -18.46 -11.59
N GLU A 308 37.60 -17.64 -10.53
CA GLU A 308 38.80 -17.46 -9.68
C GLU A 308 39.18 -18.76 -8.97
N LEU A 309 38.22 -19.53 -8.47
CA LEU A 309 38.49 -20.84 -7.86
C LEU A 309 39.02 -21.87 -8.87
N ALA A 310 38.54 -21.83 -10.11
CA ALA A 310 38.99 -22.73 -11.19
C ALA A 310 40.40 -22.40 -11.72
N CYS A 311 40.88 -21.15 -11.55
CA CYS A 311 42.26 -20.76 -11.87
C CYS A 311 43.28 -21.09 -10.77
N ILE A 312 42.84 -21.54 -9.59
CA ILE A 312 43.70 -21.85 -8.44
C ILE A 312 43.94 -23.38 -8.29
N ILE A 313 43.24 -24.21 -9.08
CA ILE A 313 43.42 -25.68 -9.16
C ILE A 313 44.21 -26.02 -10.41
#